data_AF-A0A3D2MJB8-F1
#
_entry.id   AF-A0A3D2MJB8-F1
#
_cell.length_a   1.000
_cell.length_b   1.000
_cell.length_c   1.000
_cell.angle_alpha   90.00
_cell.angle_beta   90.00
_cell.angle_gamma   90.00
#
_symmetry.space_group_name_H-M   'P 1'
#
loop_
_entity.id
_entity.type
_entity.pdbx_description
1 polymer ?
#
loop_
_entity_poly.entity_id
_entity_poly.type
_entity_poly.pdbx_seq_one_letter_code
_entity_poly.pdbx_strand_id
1 'polypeptide(L)' 'AKENGYSSGYDSGKSDGVSNIAKNMLKKNMSIEDISDVTGLTIDEINNLK' A
#
# COMPACT_ATOMS: atom_id res chain seq x y z
N ALA A 1 2.21 -12.26 -24.91
CA ALA A 1 0.84 -11.85 -24.51
C ALA A 1 0.45 -12.35 -23.11
N LYS A 2 0.69 -13.61 -22.74
CA LYS A 2 0.27 -14.17 -21.43
C LYS A 2 1.09 -13.67 -20.22
N GLU A 3 2.37 -13.35 -20.42
CA GLU A 3 3.29 -12.92 -19.37
C GLU A 3 2.96 -11.52 -18.83
N ASN A 4 2.59 -10.59 -19.72
CA ASN A 4 2.25 -9.21 -19.35
C ASN A 4 0.99 -9.12 -18.48
N GLY A 5 -0.02 -9.96 -18.72
CA GLY A 5 -1.28 -9.95 -17.97
C GLY A 5 -1.13 -10.48 -16.53
N TYR A 6 -0.24 -11.45 -16.32
CA TYR A 6 0.06 -11.98 -14.99
C TYR A 6 0.87 -10.99 -14.14
N SER A 7 1.89 -10.33 -14.72
CA SER A 7 2.65 -9.29 -14.02
C SER A 7 1.73 -8.14 -13.60
N SER A 8 0.92 -7.61 -14.54
CA SER A 8 0.01 -6.51 -14.22
C SER A 8 -1.04 -6.86 -13.16
N GLY A 9 -1.54 -8.10 -13.16
CA GLY A 9 -2.51 -8.54 -12.15
C GLY A 9 -1.88 -8.69 -10.75
N TYR A 10 -0.66 -9.23 -10.69
CA TYR A 10 0.09 -9.37 -9.45
C TYR A 10 0.50 -8.01 -8.86
N ASP A 11 0.98 -7.10 -9.69
CA ASP A 11 1.44 -5.77 -9.28
C ASP A 11 0.27 -4.90 -8.77
N SER A 12 -0.89 -4.96 -9.44
CA SER A 12 -2.12 -4.30 -8.99
C SER A 12 -2.62 -4.89 -7.65
N GLY A 13 -2.68 -6.22 -7.53
CA GLY A 13 -3.12 -6.87 -6.30
C GLY A 13 -2.21 -6.58 -5.11
N LYS A 14 -0.89 -6.49 -5.33
CA LYS A 14 0.08 -6.11 -4.30
C LYS A 14 -0.10 -4.65 -3.88
N SER A 15 -0.26 -3.73 -4.83
CA SER A 15 -0.47 -2.30 -4.54
C SER A 15 -1.79 -2.05 -3.79
N ASP A 16 -2.86 -2.72 -4.20
CA ASP A 16 -4.17 -2.65 -3.52
C ASP A 16 -4.09 -3.25 -2.11
N GLY A 17 -3.35 -4.34 -1.93
CA GLY A 17 -3.12 -4.97 -0.63
C GLY A 17 -2.38 -4.05 0.33
N VAL A 18 -1.25 -3.48 -0.10
CA VAL A 18 -0.41 -2.58 0.72
C VAL A 18 -1.20 -1.32 1.11
N SER A 19 -1.93 -0.72 0.17
CA SER A 19 -2.75 0.47 0.43
C SER A 19 -3.88 0.20 1.42
N ASN A 20 -4.53 -0.96 1.35
CA ASN A 20 -5.58 -1.34 2.29
C ASN A 20 -5.05 -1.60 3.71
N ILE A 21 -3.85 -2.19 3.81
CA ILE A 21 -3.17 -2.39 5.10
C ILE A 21 -2.86 -1.03 5.73
N ALA A 22 -2.23 -0.11 4.97
CA ALA A 22 -1.93 1.24 5.44
C ALA A 22 -3.17 2.01 5.90
N LYS A 23 -4.29 1.94 5.15
CA LYS A 23 -5.58 2.54 5.55
C LYS A 23 -6.11 1.99 6.88
N ASN A 24 -5.97 0.69 7.11
CA ASN A 24 -6.42 0.08 8.37
C ASN A 24 -5.51 0.45 9.55
N MET A 25 -4.21 0.67 9.30
CA MET A 25 -3.27 1.16 10.30
C MET A 25 -3.57 2.62 10.70
N LEU A 26 -3.87 3.48 9.72
CA LEU A 26 -4.36 4.84 9.97
C LEU A 26 -5.61 4.84 10.85
N LYS A 27 -6.60 3.97 10.55
CA LYS A 27 -7.82 3.80 11.38
C LYS A 27 -7.54 3.34 12.80
N LYS A 28 -6.40 2.68 13.02
CA LYS A 28 -5.93 2.26 14.35
C LYS A 28 -5.08 3.33 15.05
N ASN A 29 -5.01 4.54 14.48
CA ASN A 29 -4.21 5.66 14.97
C ASN A 29 -2.71 5.35 15.09
N MET A 30 -2.18 4.47 14.22
CA MET A 30 -0.73 4.32 14.10
C MET A 30 -0.10 5.59 13.53
N SER A 31 1.15 5.85 13.90
CA SER A 31 1.88 7.00 13.36
C SER A 31 2.16 6.80 11.87
N ILE A 32 2.28 7.90 11.12
CA ILE A 32 2.60 7.83 9.70
C ILE A 32 4.01 7.25 9.49
N GLU A 33 4.92 7.48 10.43
CA GLU A 33 6.29 6.97 10.42
C GLU A 33 6.30 5.44 10.56
N ASP A 34 5.56 4.88 11.52
CA ASP A 34 5.44 3.42 11.70
C ASP A 34 4.77 2.76 10.50
N ILE A 35 3.76 3.41 9.91
CA ILE A 35 3.10 2.88 8.71
C ILE A 35 4.08 2.86 7.54
N SER A 36 4.90 3.89 7.38
CA SER A 36 5.93 3.96 6.34
C SER A 36 6.96 2.84 6.49
N ASP A 37 7.44 2.61 7.72
CA ASP A 37 8.40 1.54 8.02
C ASP A 37 7.82 0.14 7.74
N VAL A 38 6.57 -0.12 8.13
CA VAL A 38 5.95 -1.45 7.98
C VAL A 38 5.51 -1.74 6.53
N THR A 39 4.99 -0.75 5.82
CA THR A 39 4.39 -0.94 4.50
C THR A 39 5.35 -0.67 3.35
N GLY A 40 6.44 0.04 3.61
CA GLY A 40 7.36 0.54 2.59
C GLY A 40 6.81 1.67 1.74
N LEU A 41 5.63 2.21 2.08
CA LEU A 41 5.08 3.40 1.44
C LEU A 41 5.79 4.66 1.94
N THR A 42 5.91 5.64 1.07
CA THR A 42 6.37 6.98 1.45
C THR A 42 5.31 7.70 2.28
N ILE A 43 5.74 8.70 3.05
CA ILE A 43 4.86 9.58 3.83
C ILE A 43 3.82 10.25 2.90
N ASP A 44 4.21 10.65 1.71
CA ASP A 44 3.33 11.27 0.72
C ASP A 44 2.25 10.29 0.22
N GLU A 45 2.65 9.06 -0.12
CA GLU A 45 1.70 8.00 -0.48
C GLU A 45 0.71 7.74 0.66
N ILE A 46 1.17 7.64 1.91
CA ILE A 46 0.31 7.43 3.08
C ILE A 46 -0.66 8.60 3.29
N ASN A 47 -0.21 9.85 3.11
CA ASN A 47 -1.07 11.02 3.21
C ASN A 47 -2.16 11.04 2.13
N ASN A 48 -1.87 10.51 0.93
CA ASN A 48 -2.84 10.35 -0.15
C ASN A 48 -3.87 9.22 0.09
N LEU A 49 -3.68 8.40 1.13
CA LEU A 49 -4.62 7.34 1.52
C LEU A 49 -5.67 7.78 2.55
N LYS A 50 -5.50 8.97 3.17
CA LYS A 50 -6.48 9.57 4.09
C LYS A 50 -7.79 9.90 3.36
#